data_AF-A0A4R2SWP8-F1
#
_entry.id   AF-A0A4R2SWP8-F1
#
_cell.length_a   1.000
_cell.length_b   1.000
_cell.length_c   1.000
_cell.angle_alpha   90.00
_cell.angle_beta   90.00
_cell.angle_gamma   90.00
#
_symmetry.space_group_name_H-M   'P 1'
#
loop_
_entity.id
_entity.type
_entity.pdbx_description
1 polymer ?
#
loop_
_entity_poly.entity_id
_entity_poly.type
_entity_poly.pdbx_seq_one_letter_code
_entity_poly.pdbx_strand_id
1 'polypeptide(L)' 'APTERWFRSFKYEWMLENYPSFESSVADTKDYIMYYNYARPHQYLDGLTPII' A
#
# COMPACT_ATOMS: atom_id res chain seq x y z
N ALA A 1 12.08 -8.98 0.80
CA ALA A 1 11.64 -9.15 -0.63
C ALA A 1 10.58 -8.11 -1.01
N PRO A 2 10.27 -7.84 -2.31
CA PRO A 2 9.27 -6.83 -2.71
C PRO A 2 7.89 -7.05 -2.10
N THR A 3 7.44 -8.30 -2.06
CA THR A 3 6.16 -8.72 -1.44
C THR A 3 6.14 -8.42 0.06
N GLU A 4 7.22 -8.72 0.77
CA GLU A 4 7.34 -8.47 2.21
C GLU A 4 7.32 -6.96 2.52
N ARG A 5 7.92 -6.12 1.67
CA ARG A 5 7.90 -4.66 1.81
C ARG A 5 6.49 -4.11 1.61
N TRP A 6 5.76 -4.60 0.62
CA TRP A 6 4.37 -4.22 0.38
C TRP A 6 3.51 -4.52 1.62
N PHE A 7 3.49 -5.77 2.10
CA PHE A 7 2.67 -6.15 3.25
C PHE A 7 3.04 -5.38 4.52
N ARG A 8 4.34 -5.15 4.75
CA ARG A 8 4.81 -4.36 5.90
C ARG A 8 4.30 -2.92 5.83
N SER A 9 4.51 -2.25 4.70
CA SER A 9 4.09 -0.85 4.55
C SER A 9 2.58 -0.70 4.61
N PHE A 10 1.81 -1.61 4.00
CA PHE A 10 0.34 -1.59 4.12
C PHE A 10 -0.09 -1.66 5.59
N LYS A 11 0.44 -2.64 6.34
CA LYS A 11 0.07 -2.88 7.74
C LYS A 11 0.39 -1.71 8.68
N TYR A 12 1.54 -1.05 8.49
CA TYR A 12 2.03 -0.05 9.46
C TYR A 12 1.76 1.40 9.06
N GLU A 13 1.55 1.69 7.78
CA GLU A 13 1.48 3.07 7.28
C GLU A 13 0.07 3.48 6.83
N TRP A 14 -0.82 2.52 6.54
CA TRP A 14 -2.12 2.82 5.92
C TRP A 14 -3.30 2.08 6.55
N MET A 15 -3.15 0.78 6.78
CA MET A 15 -4.25 -0.07 7.23
C MET A 15 -4.84 0.41 8.57
N LEU A 16 -6.18 0.46 8.63
CA LEU A 16 -6.90 0.75 9.87
C LEU A 16 -6.85 -0.44 10.82
N GLU A 17 -6.83 -0.17 12.13
CA GLU A 17 -6.90 -1.24 13.14
C GLU A 17 -8.23 -1.98 13.09
N ASN A 18 -9.33 -1.29 12.78
CA ASN A 18 -10.66 -1.87 12.67
C ASN A 18 -11.43 -1.26 11.50
N TYR A 19 -11.92 -2.11 10.59
CA TYR A 19 -12.79 -1.73 9.49
C TYR A 19 -14.26 -1.93 9.87
N PRO A 20 -15.16 -1.01 9.48
CA PRO A 20 -16.59 -1.14 9.78
C PRO A 20 -17.28 -2.28 9.02
N SER A 21 -16.75 -2.68 7.85
CA SER A 21 -17.23 -3.85 7.10
C SER A 21 -16.13 -4.48 6.24
N PHE A 22 -16.38 -5.67 5.73
CA PHE A 22 -15.48 -6.32 4.77
C PHE A 22 -15.31 -5.50 3.49
N GLU A 23 -16.39 -4.93 2.98
CA GLU A 23 -16.37 -4.10 1.76
C GLU A 23 -15.48 -2.87 1.96
N SER A 24 -15.52 -2.26 3.15
CA SER A 24 -14.65 -1.12 3.46
C SER A 24 -13.18 -1.49 3.51
N SER A 25 -12.82 -2.67 4.04
CA SER A 25 -11.43 -3.13 4.05
C SER A 25 -10.92 -3.48 2.65
N VAL A 26 -11.78 -4.04 1.79
CA VAL A 26 -11.46 -4.30 0.39
C VAL A 26 -11.25 -2.99 -0.37
N ALA A 27 -12.12 -1.99 -0.18
CA ALA A 27 -11.98 -0.67 -0.81
C ALA A 27 -10.67 0.00 -0.39
N ASP A 28 -10.38 0.06 0.90
CA ASP A 28 -9.15 0.68 1.42
C ASP A 28 -7.89 -0.06 0.94
N THR A 29 -7.93 -1.39 0.86
CA THR A 29 -6.82 -2.17 0.28
C THR A 29 -6.58 -1.81 -1.18
N LYS A 30 -7.65 -1.63 -1.97
CA LYS A 30 -7.52 -1.24 -3.39
C LYS A 30 -6.93 0.16 -3.53
N ASP A 31 -7.37 1.10 -2.69
CA ASP A 31 -6.83 2.46 -2.67
C ASP A 31 -5.34 2.44 -2.33
N TYR A 32 -4.94 1.61 -1.37
CA TYR A 32 -3.53 1.44 -1.04
C TYR A 32 -2.72 0.82 -2.18
N ILE A 33 -3.26 -0.18 -2.91
CA ILE A 33 -2.58 -0.75 -4.07
C ILE A 33 -2.30 0.32 -5.12
N MET A 34 -3.28 1.18 -5.40
CA MET A 34 -3.12 2.29 -6.36
C MET A 34 -2.07 3.29 -5.86
N TYR A 35 -2.15 3.69 -4.60
CA TYR A 35 -1.16 4.58 -3.98
C TYR A 35 0.26 3.99 -4.04
N TYR A 36 0.45 2.74 -3.60
CA TYR A 36 1.76 2.08 -3.56
C TYR A 36 2.42 2.02 -4.94
N ASN A 37 1.63 1.79 -5.99
CA ASN A 37 2.10 1.57 -7.35
C ASN A 37 2.34 2.85 -8.15
N TYR A 38 1.63 3.94 -7.86
CA TYR A 38 1.64 5.15 -8.70
C TYR A 38 2.02 6.44 -7.97
N ALA A 39 2.09 6.44 -6.64
CA ALA A 39 2.35 7.67 -5.88
C ALA A 39 3.38 7.49 -4.76
N ARG A 40 3.49 6.28 -4.17
CA ARG A 40 4.42 6.03 -3.07
C ARG A 40 5.87 6.08 -3.58
N PRO A 41 6.71 6.98 -3.05
CA PRO A 41 8.13 7.01 -3.41
C PRO A 41 8.84 5.80 -2.79
N HIS A 42 9.68 5.15 -3.58
CA HIS A 42 10.48 4.00 -3.12
C HIS A 42 11.95 4.36 -3.10
N GLN A 43 12.57 4.39 -1.90
CA GLN A 43 13.99 4.73 -1.73
C GLN A 43 14.94 3.85 -2.54
N TYR A 44 14.55 2.60 -2.82
CA TYR A 44 15.33 1.66 -3.61
C TYR A 44 15.13 1.82 -5.13
N LEU A 45 14.19 2.68 -5.54
CA LEU A 45 13.92 3.10 -6.92
C LEU A 45 14.20 4.59 -7.09
N ASP A 46 15.13 5.16 -6.30
CA ASP A 46 15.47 6.59 -6.34
C ASP A 46 14.26 7.53 -6.16
N GLY A 47 13.26 7.08 -5.38
CA GLY A 47 12.02 7.81 -5.15
C GLY A 47 10.96 7.63 -6.23
N LEU A 48 11.24 6.86 -7.28
CA LEU A 48 10.26 6.49 -8.31
C LEU A 48 9.25 5.46 -7.79
N THR A 49 8.15 5.35 -8.51
CA THR A 49 7.07 4.41 -8.24
C THR A 49 7.35 3.04 -8.88
N PRO A 50 6.76 1.93 -8.37
CA PRO A 50 7.01 0.59 -8.91
C PRO A 50 6.48 0.40 -10.32
N ILE A 51 5.38 1.09 -10.67
CA ILE A 51 4.87 1.15 -12.03
C ILE A 51 5.34 2.47 -12.62
N ILE A 52 6.04 2.39 -13.76
CA ILE A 52 6.51 3.49 -14.60
C ILE A 52 5.74 3.42 -15.91
#